data_AF-N0APJ7-F1
#
_entry.id   AF-N0APJ7-F1
#
_cell.length_a   1.000
_cell.length_b   1.000
_cell.length_c   1.000
_cell.angle_alpha   90.00
_cell.angle_beta   90.00
_cell.angle_gamma   90.00
#
_symmetry.space_group_name_H-M   'P 1'
#
loop_
_entity.id
_entity.type
_entity.pdbx_description
1 polymer ?
#
loop_
_entity_poly.entity_id
_entity_poly.type
_entity_poly.pdbx_seq_one_letter_code
_entity_poly.pdbx_strand_id
1 'polypeptide(L)'
;MALIYIRKEIVPLKKHDMYGIEVIKAKEKLVLNSSFKAVYIDISSLAMAIDLKVNQLLEEISYSPITKEYLAYYRIEQKIIRVIDSQALNVLVRNLISAGYDFELLKTIRSQIYKTIEQMEKE
;
A
#
# COMPACT_ATOMS: atom_id res chain seq x y z
N MET A 1 -10.29 -1.77 21.01
CA MET A 1 -9.09 -1.91 20.16
C MET A 1 -9.30 -3.10 19.24
N ALA A 2 -9.73 -2.88 18.01
CA ALA A 2 -10.01 -3.97 17.07
C ALA A 2 -8.70 -4.48 16.48
N LEU A 3 -8.34 -5.74 16.77
CA LEU A 3 -7.26 -6.45 16.09
C LEU A 3 -7.62 -6.55 14.61
N ILE A 4 -6.93 -5.77 13.77
CA ILE A 4 -7.05 -5.89 12.31
C ILE A 4 -6.40 -7.21 11.92
N TYR A 5 -7.24 -8.22 11.67
CA TYR A 5 -6.82 -9.54 11.21
C TYR A 5 -6.35 -9.42 9.75
N ILE A 6 -5.04 -9.28 9.54
CA ILE A 6 -4.43 -9.28 8.21
C ILE A 6 -4.36 -10.73 7.74
N ARG A 7 -5.12 -11.08 6.69
CA ARG A 7 -5.39 -12.48 6.35
C ARG A 7 -4.38 -13.10 5.38
N LYS A 8 -3.61 -12.30 4.63
CA LYS A 8 -2.81 -12.79 3.50
C LYS A 8 -1.34 -12.43 3.66
N GLU A 9 -0.48 -13.44 3.82
CA GLU A 9 0.97 -13.28 3.65
C GLU A 9 1.30 -13.34 2.15
N ILE A 10 2.13 -12.42 1.66
CA ILE A 10 2.63 -12.38 0.29
C ILE A 10 4.15 -12.55 0.25
N VAL A 11 4.67 -13.03 -0.87
CA VAL A 11 6.11 -13.13 -1.13
C VAL A 11 6.48 -12.07 -2.18
N PRO A 12 7.39 -11.12 -1.87
CA PRO A 12 7.83 -10.13 -2.84
C PRO A 12 8.62 -10.78 -3.99
N LEU A 13 8.45 -10.28 -5.22
CA LEU A 13 9.32 -10.67 -6.36
C LEU A 13 10.74 -10.12 -6.15
N LYS A 14 11.73 -11.01 -6.09
CA LYS A 14 13.17 -10.68 -6.04
C LYS A 14 13.75 -10.11 -7.36
N LYS A 15 12.96 -9.47 -8.25
CA LYS A 15 13.50 -9.07 -9.56
C LYS A 15 14.57 -7.96 -9.41
N HIS A 16 15.81 -8.41 -9.58
CA HIS A 16 17.11 -7.72 -9.55
C HIS A 16 17.14 -6.34 -10.20
N ASP A 17 17.87 -5.44 -9.52
CA ASP A 17 18.79 -4.34 -9.93
C ASP A 17 18.46 -3.40 -11.11
N MET A 18 17.63 -3.76 -12.08
CA MET A 18 17.25 -2.88 -13.20
C MET A 18 16.01 -2.02 -12.92
N TYR A 19 15.20 -2.37 -11.92
CA TYR A 19 13.95 -1.65 -11.60
C TYR A 19 13.93 -1.01 -10.21
N GLY A 20 15.06 -0.98 -9.50
CA GLY A 20 15.21 -0.19 -8.28
C GLY A 20 14.28 -0.58 -7.12
N ILE A 21 13.93 -1.85 -6.95
CA ILE A 21 13.10 -2.30 -5.82
C ILE A 21 13.96 -3.08 -4.82
N GLU A 22 14.91 -2.36 -4.22
CA GLU A 22 15.51 -2.75 -2.95
C GLU A 22 14.74 -2.01 -1.84
N VAL A 23 13.83 -2.72 -1.18
CA VAL A 23 12.89 -2.12 -0.22
C VAL A 23 13.57 -1.88 1.15
N ILE A 24 14.69 -1.16 1.24
CA ILE A 24 15.16 -0.44 2.46
C ILE A 24 16.04 0.77 2.06
N LYS A 25 15.40 1.93 1.91
CA LYS A 25 15.72 3.24 2.55
C LYS A 25 14.60 4.22 2.16
N ALA A 26 14.49 5.31 2.91
CA ALA A 26 13.33 6.18 3.02
C ALA A 26 12.76 6.72 1.68
N LYS A 27 11.44 6.94 1.68
CA LYS A 27 10.56 7.51 0.63
C LYS A 27 10.06 6.51 -0.44
N GLU A 28 8.72 6.35 -0.43
CA GLU A 28 7.87 5.73 -1.46
C GLU A 28 8.14 4.25 -1.78
N LYS A 29 7.49 3.33 -1.05
CA LYS A 29 7.62 1.88 -1.25
C LYS A 29 6.34 1.26 -1.82
N LEU A 30 6.36 0.99 -3.13
CA LEU A 30 5.48 0.01 -3.77
C LEU A 30 6.18 -1.36 -3.80
N VAL A 31 5.43 -2.44 -3.62
CA VAL A 31 5.92 -3.82 -3.51
C VAL A 31 5.17 -4.70 -4.51
N LEU A 32 5.89 -5.39 -5.41
CA LEU A 32 5.32 -6.34 -6.35
C LEU A 32 5.25 -7.77 -5.76
N ASN A 33 4.11 -8.44 -5.93
CA ASN A 33 3.91 -9.83 -5.49
C ASN A 33 4.33 -10.85 -6.57
N SER A 34 4.94 -11.97 -6.16
CA SER A 34 5.42 -13.03 -7.04
C SER A 34 4.40 -14.07 -7.46
N SER A 35 3.35 -14.26 -6.66
CA SER A 35 2.38 -15.34 -6.88
C SER A 35 1.17 -14.89 -7.70
N PHE A 36 0.93 -13.58 -7.74
CA PHE A 36 -0.14 -12.93 -8.49
C PHE A 36 0.47 -11.66 -9.08
N LYS A 37 0.18 -11.30 -10.34
CA LYS A 37 0.53 -9.99 -10.93
C LYS A 37 -0.25 -8.87 -10.23
N ALA A 38 -0.02 -8.67 -8.94
CA ALA A 38 -0.71 -7.72 -8.09
C ALA A 38 0.34 -6.82 -7.44
N VAL A 39 0.09 -5.51 -7.53
CA VAL A 39 0.95 -4.48 -6.95
C VAL A 39 0.42 -4.16 -5.56
N TYR A 40 1.30 -4.12 -4.58
CA TYR A 40 0.99 -3.80 -3.19
C TYR A 40 1.65 -2.48 -2.81
N ILE A 41 1.03 -1.75 -1.91
CA ILE A 41 1.48 -0.44 -1.42
C ILE A 41 1.85 -0.61 0.06
N ASP A 42 3.06 -0.19 0.46
CA ASP A 42 3.47 -0.17 1.86
C ASP A 42 2.63 0.85 2.65
N ILE A 43 1.89 0.36 3.66
CA ILE A 43 0.98 1.18 4.46
C ILE A 43 1.75 2.25 5.26
N SER A 44 2.97 1.94 5.72
CA SER A 44 3.78 2.90 6.47
C SER A 44 4.25 4.03 5.57
N SER A 45 4.61 3.70 4.33
CA SER A 45 5.01 4.71 3.34
C SER A 45 3.81 5.56 2.89
N LEU A 46 2.65 4.94 2.67
CA LEU A 46 1.43 5.66 2.35
C LEU A 46 1.02 6.60 3.47
N ALA A 47 1.01 6.13 4.73
CA ALA A 47 0.68 6.92 5.90
C ALA A 47 1.58 8.16 6.01
N MET A 48 2.89 7.98 5.79
CA MET A 48 3.86 9.09 5.79
C MET A 48 3.58 10.11 4.68
N ALA A 49 3.18 9.65 3.48
CA ALA A 49 2.90 10.53 2.34
C ALA A 49 1.66 11.40 2.55
N ILE A 50 0.66 10.92 3.31
CA ILE A 50 -0.56 11.67 3.65
C ILE A 50 -0.51 12.33 5.03
N ASP A 51 0.68 12.40 5.66
CA ASP A 51 0.90 12.92 7.01
C ASP A 51 -0.05 12.32 8.08
N LEU A 52 -0.26 11.01 8.01
CA LEU A 52 -1.13 10.25 8.90
C LEU A 52 -0.33 9.24 9.74
N LYS A 53 -0.76 8.99 10.98
CA LYS A 53 -0.19 7.88 11.75
C LYS A 53 -0.61 6.56 11.13
N VAL A 54 0.33 5.61 11.05
CA VAL A 54 0.07 4.25 10.53
C VAL A 54 -1.15 3.59 11.18
N ASN A 55 -1.31 3.74 12.50
CA ASN A 55 -2.46 3.18 13.22
C ASN A 55 -3.80 3.81 12.80
N GLN A 56 -3.82 5.12 12.52
CA GLN A 56 -5.02 5.80 12.02
C GLN A 56 -5.36 5.33 10.60
N LEU A 57 -4.37 5.24 9.70
CA LEU A 57 -4.59 4.71 8.35
C LEU A 57 -5.15 3.29 8.39
N LEU A 58 -4.62 2.44 9.27
CA LEU A 58 -5.11 1.08 9.44
C LEU A 58 -6.54 1.05 9.98
N GLU A 59 -6.89 1.97 10.87
CA GLU A 59 -8.25 2.13 11.37
C GLU A 59 -9.22 2.49 10.23
N GLU A 60 -8.86 3.47 9.39
CA GLU A 60 -9.63 3.85 8.20
C GLU A 60 -9.83 2.66 7.24
N ILE A 61 -8.76 1.88 6.99
CA ILE A 61 -8.85 0.68 6.16
C ILE A 61 -9.78 -0.37 6.80
N SER A 62 -9.82 -0.45 8.13
CA SER A 62 -10.62 -1.43 8.86
C SER A 62 -12.13 -1.13 8.82
N TYR A 63 -12.51 0.14 8.64
CA TYR A 63 -13.91 0.56 8.54
C TYR A 63 -14.56 0.22 7.20
N SER A 64 -13.78 -0.03 6.15
CA SER A 64 -14.30 -0.48 4.86
C SER A 64 -14.03 -1.98 4.64
N PRO A 65 -15.08 -2.83 4.61
CA PRO A 65 -14.92 -4.26 4.36
C PRO A 65 -14.15 -4.55 3.07
N ILE A 66 -14.41 -3.76 2.02
CA ILE A 66 -13.74 -3.86 0.73
C ILE A 66 -12.24 -3.62 0.89
N THR A 67 -11.80 -2.49 1.44
CA THR A 67 -10.35 -2.22 1.58
C THR A 67 -9.66 -3.19 2.52
N LYS A 68 -10.36 -3.66 3.54
CA LYS A 68 -9.85 -4.64 4.51
C LYS A 68 -9.52 -5.99 3.85
N GLU A 69 -10.29 -6.42 2.84
CA GLU A 69 -10.03 -7.68 2.13
C GLU A 69 -8.71 -7.66 1.33
N TYR A 70 -8.26 -6.46 0.95
CA TYR A 70 -7.01 -6.25 0.21
C TYR A 70 -5.79 -6.01 1.11
N LEU A 71 -5.96 -6.06 2.44
CA LEU A 71 -4.84 -6.01 3.37
C LEU A 71 -4.03 -7.30 3.32
N ALA A 72 -2.73 -7.13 3.16
CA ALA A 72 -1.76 -8.21 3.17
C ALA A 72 -0.54 -7.82 4.01
N TYR A 73 0.37 -8.77 4.20
CA TYR A 73 1.66 -8.52 4.80
C TYR A 73 2.74 -9.37 4.15
N TYR A 74 4.00 -8.98 4.32
CA TYR A 74 5.13 -9.85 4.02
C TYR A 74 6.15 -9.75 5.15
N ARG A 75 7.01 -10.78 5.25
CA ARG A 75 8.08 -10.82 6.25
C ARG A 75 9.44 -10.58 5.59
N ILE A 76 10.23 -9.71 6.19
CA ILE A 76 11.68 -9.62 5.94
C ILE A 76 12.34 -9.95 7.28
N GLU A 77 13.07 -11.07 7.33
CA GLU A 77 13.69 -11.56 8.56
C GLU A 77 12.65 -11.70 9.69
N GLN A 78 12.81 -10.98 10.80
CA GLN A 78 11.87 -10.95 11.93
C GLN A 78 10.83 -9.81 11.85
N LYS A 79 10.87 -8.97 10.80
CA LYS A 79 10.00 -7.80 10.65
C LYS A 79 8.78 -8.13 9.77
N ILE A 80 7.60 -7.72 10.23
CA ILE A 80 6.35 -7.80 9.47
C ILE A 80 6.09 -6.44 8.82
N ILE A 81 5.96 -6.42 7.50
CA ILE A 81 5.57 -5.23 6.73
C ILE A 81 4.13 -5.40 6.28
N ARG A 82 3.29 -4.40 6.57
CA ARG A 82 1.87 -4.37 6.19
C ARG A 82 1.72 -3.64 4.85
N VAL A 83 0.93 -4.22 3.97
CA VAL A 83 0.71 -3.70 2.63
C VAL A 83 -0.76 -3.77 2.25
N ILE A 84 -1.16 -3.00 1.25
CA ILE A 84 -2.50 -3.05 0.66
C ILE A 84 -2.41 -3.22 -0.85
N ASP A 85 -3.24 -4.08 -1.43
CA ASP A 85 -3.32 -4.27 -2.88
C ASP A 85 -3.74 -2.96 -3.58
N SER A 86 -3.13 -2.63 -4.72
CA SER A 86 -3.41 -1.41 -5.47
C SER A 86 -4.84 -1.35 -5.99
N GLN A 87 -5.52 -2.50 -6.12
CA GLN A 87 -6.95 -2.56 -6.43
C GLN A 87 -7.82 -1.82 -5.41
N ALA A 88 -7.41 -1.77 -4.15
CA ALA A 88 -8.14 -1.07 -3.09
C ALA A 88 -7.87 0.44 -3.05
N LEU A 89 -6.89 0.95 -3.80
CA LEU A 89 -6.43 2.33 -3.70
C LEU A 89 -7.55 3.34 -3.95
N ASN A 90 -8.37 3.11 -4.98
CA ASN A 90 -9.49 3.99 -5.31
C ASN A 90 -10.51 4.09 -4.18
N VAL A 91 -10.82 2.95 -3.55
CA VAL A 91 -11.78 2.90 -2.43
C VAL A 91 -11.18 3.56 -1.20
N LEU A 92 -9.92 3.25 -0.88
CA LEU A 92 -9.20 3.86 0.24
C LEU A 92 -9.13 5.39 0.12
N VAL A 93 -8.74 5.91 -1.04
CA VAL A 93 -8.68 7.36 -1.30
C VAL A 93 -10.04 8.02 -1.14
N ARG A 94 -11.12 7.40 -1.65
CA ARG A 94 -12.48 7.91 -1.46
C ARG A 94 -12.89 7.95 0.00
N ASN A 95 -12.55 6.92 0.78
CA ASN A 95 -12.84 6.86 2.20
C ASN A 95 -12.08 7.96 2.96
N LEU A 96 -10.80 8.16 2.65
CA LEU A 96 -10.00 9.20 3.26
C LEU A 96 -10.54 10.60 2.92
N ILE A 97 -10.93 10.86 1.66
CA ILE A 97 -11.59 12.13 1.31
C ILE A 97 -12.87 12.33 2.14
N SER A 98 -13.68 11.27 2.29
CA SER A 98 -14.93 11.32 3.06
C SER A 98 -14.69 11.53 4.56
N ALA A 99 -13.54 11.07 5.07
CA ALA A 99 -13.09 11.27 6.44
C ALA A 99 -12.47 12.67 6.69
N GLY A 100 -12.40 13.52 5.65
CA GLY A 100 -11.95 14.92 5.77
C GLY A 100 -10.45 15.14 5.53
N TYR A 101 -9.73 14.15 5.00
CA TYR A 101 -8.32 14.30 4.63
C TYR A 101 -8.16 15.12 3.32
N ASP A 102 -7.00 15.74 3.14
CA ASP A 102 -6.72 16.67 2.04
C ASP A 102 -6.98 16.03 0.67
N PHE A 103 -7.98 16.58 -0.03
CA PHE A 103 -8.44 16.08 -1.32
C PHE A 103 -7.38 16.17 -2.42
N GLU A 104 -6.66 17.29 -2.52
CA GLU A 104 -5.69 17.52 -3.59
C GLU A 104 -4.43 16.66 -3.37
N LEU A 105 -4.01 16.51 -2.11
CA LEU A 105 -2.92 15.60 -1.73
C LEU A 105 -3.26 14.15 -2.08
N LEU A 106 -4.45 13.68 -1.69
CA LEU A 106 -4.88 12.29 -1.95
C LEU A 106 -5.05 12.01 -3.44
N LYS A 107 -5.55 12.99 -4.21
CA LYS A 107 -5.67 12.90 -5.67
C LYS A 107 -4.29 12.82 -6.34
N THR A 108 -3.33 13.60 -5.86
CA THR A 108 -1.94 13.61 -6.34
C THR A 108 -1.27 12.26 -6.09
N ILE A 109 -1.33 11.77 -4.85
CA ILE A 109 -0.75 10.46 -4.47
C ILE A 109 -1.36 9.33 -5.29
N ARG A 110 -2.69 9.32 -5.44
CA ARG A 110 -3.36 8.33 -6.30
C ARG A 110 -2.84 8.37 -7.74
N SER A 111 -2.70 9.56 -8.30
CA SER A 111 -2.19 9.72 -9.67
C SER A 111 -0.75 9.26 -9.82
N GLN A 112 0.10 9.54 -8.83
CA GLN A 112 1.50 9.10 -8.82
C GLN A 112 1.57 7.58 -8.76
N ILE A 113 0.84 6.94 -7.83
CA ILE A 113 0.82 5.48 -7.70
C ILE A 113 0.34 4.82 -9.00
N TYR A 114 -0.71 5.32 -9.64
CA TYR A 114 -1.16 4.76 -10.93
C TYR A 114 -0.13 4.91 -12.04
N LYS A 115 0.52 6.08 -12.15
CA LYS A 115 1.59 6.28 -13.13
C LYS A 115 2.75 5.30 -12.91
N THR A 116 3.12 5.06 -11.66
CA THR A 116 4.18 4.10 -11.33
C THR A 116 3.75 2.68 -11.69
N ILE A 117 2.52 2.28 -11.38
CA ILE A 117 1.98 0.96 -11.79
C ILE A 117 2.01 0.80 -13.32
N GLU A 118 1.53 1.79 -14.06
CA GLU A 118 1.54 1.75 -15.53
C GLU A 118 2.94 1.66 -16.12
N GLN A 119 3.94 2.31 -15.51
CA GLN A 119 5.33 2.20 -15.92
C GLN A 119 5.86 0.78 -15.70
N MET A 120 5.54 0.19 -14.54
CA MET A 120 5.95 -1.17 -14.19
C MET A 120 5.28 -2.27 -15.05
N GLU A 121 4.11 -2.01 -15.63
CA GLU A 121 3.43 -2.95 -16.53
C GLU A 121 3.94 -2.94 -17.97
N LYS A 122 4.62 -1.84 -18.38
CA LYS A 122 5.17 -1.66 -19.74
C LYS A 122 6.57 -2.25 -19.90
N GLU A 123 7.18 -2.72 -18.82
CA GLU A 123 8.52 -3.32 -18.74
C GLU A 123 8.45 -4.86 -18.66
#